data_AF-A0A959E7B4-F1
#
_entry.id   AF-A0A959E7B4-F1
#
_cell.length_a   1.000
_cell.length_b   1.000
_cell.length_c   1.000
_cell.angle_alpha   90.00
_cell.angle_beta   90.00
_cell.angle_gamma   90.00
#
_symmetry.space_group_name_H-M   'P 1'
#
loop_
_entity.id
_entity.type
_entity.pdbx_description
1 polymer ?
#
loop_
_entity_poly.entity_id
_entity_poly.type
_entity_poly.pdbx_seq_one_letter_code
_entity_poly.pdbx_strand_id
1 'polypeptide(L)'
;MKKIILLSILVFQTALTFGQKVNAKQTETAKPFILGVIDEIQSDELAEKRVLNIYLPAGYDQNDSASYPVIYLLDGSADEDFIHIAGLVQFNNFEWINQVPKSIVVGIATVDRERDFTFP
;
A
#
# COMPACT_ATOMS: atom_id res chain seq x y z
N MET A 1 -53.98 -29.10 -31.63
CA MET A 1 -53.35 -27.92 -32.26
C MET A 1 -53.10 -26.78 -31.27
N LYS A 2 -54.11 -26.25 -30.56
CA LYS A 2 -53.93 -25.16 -29.56
C LYS A 2 -52.87 -25.43 -28.47
N LYS A 3 -52.81 -26.67 -27.94
CA LYS A 3 -51.81 -27.06 -26.91
C LYS A 3 -50.38 -27.10 -27.44
N ILE A 4 -50.18 -27.47 -28.71
CA ILE A 4 -48.86 -27.51 -29.36
C ILE A 4 -48.37 -26.09 -29.59
N ILE A 5 -49.26 -25.19 -30.03
CA ILE A 5 -48.96 -23.76 -30.21
C ILE A 5 -48.59 -23.11 -28.87
N LEU A 6 -49.32 -23.42 -27.79
CA LEU A 6 -48.98 -22.93 -26.44
C LEU A 6 -47.60 -23.43 -25.97
N LEU A 7 -47.28 -24.71 -26.23
CA LEU A 7 -46.00 -25.30 -25.85
C LEU A 7 -44.84 -24.66 -26.62
N SER A 8 -45.03 -24.40 -27.92
CA SER A 8 -44.01 -23.73 -28.73
C SER A 8 -43.79 -22.27 -28.32
N ILE A 9 -44.83 -21.56 -27.86
CA ILE A 9 -44.70 -20.20 -27.33
C ILE A 9 -43.94 -20.23 -26.00
N LEU A 10 -44.20 -21.21 -25.14
CA LEU A 10 -43.50 -21.34 -23.86
C LEU A 10 -42.01 -21.62 -24.04
N VAL A 11 -41.64 -22.47 -25.01
CA VAL A 11 -40.24 -22.77 -25.35
C VAL A 11 -39.53 -21.57 -26.01
N PHE A 12 -40.25 -20.74 -26.75
CA PHE A 12 -39.67 -19.55 -27.37
C PHE A 12 -39.37 -18.45 -26.34
N GLN A 13 -40.19 -18.32 -25.29
CA GLN A 13 -39.96 -17.33 -24.22
C GLN A 13 -38.74 -17.66 -23.34
N THR A 14 -38.41 -18.95 -23.16
CA THR A 14 -37.21 -19.34 -22.40
C THR A 14 -35.92 -19.14 -23.17
N ALA A 15 -35.97 -19.00 -24.50
CA ALA A 15 -34.79 -18.69 -25.32
C ALA A 15 -34.40 -17.18 -25.26
N LEU A 16 -35.33 -16.31 -24.89
CA LEU A 16 -35.11 -14.86 -24.82
C LEU A 16 -34.52 -14.38 -23.47
N THR A 17 -34.42 -15.24 -22.46
CA THR A 17 -33.84 -14.89 -21.15
C THR A 17 -32.30 -14.92 -21.11
N PHE A 18 -31.62 -15.30 -22.20
CA PHE A 18 -30.15 -15.28 -22.32
C PHE A 18 -29.56 -13.92 -22.77
N GLY A 19 -30.32 -12.84 -22.62
CA GLY A 19 -29.94 -11.50 -23.10
C GLY A 19 -28.97 -10.70 -22.22
N GLN A 20 -28.58 -11.18 -21.04
CA GLN A 20 -27.50 -10.53 -20.31
C GLN A 20 -26.16 -10.97 -20.92
N LYS A 21 -25.68 -10.20 -21.91
CA LYS A 21 -24.23 -10.05 -22.04
C LYS A 21 -23.76 -9.59 -20.67
N VAL A 22 -23.14 -10.49 -19.91
CA VAL A 22 -22.23 -10.09 -18.86
C VAL A 22 -21.17 -9.31 -19.62
N ASN A 23 -21.34 -7.99 -19.69
CA ASN A 23 -20.19 -7.11 -19.77
C ASN A 23 -19.41 -7.54 -18.54
N ALA A 24 -18.44 -8.44 -18.73
CA ALA A 24 -17.35 -8.59 -17.82
C ALA A 24 -16.82 -7.17 -17.76
N LYS A 25 -17.28 -6.42 -16.73
CA LYS A 25 -16.58 -5.23 -16.27
C LYS A 25 -15.14 -5.70 -16.30
N GLN A 26 -14.34 -5.13 -17.18
CA GLN A 26 -12.90 -5.29 -17.09
C GLN A 26 -12.63 -5.13 -15.60
N THR A 27 -12.13 -6.19 -14.99
CA THR A 27 -11.65 -6.12 -13.62
C THR A 27 -10.55 -5.08 -13.73
N GLU A 28 -10.90 -3.80 -13.53
CA GLU A 28 -9.93 -2.75 -13.33
C GLU A 28 -9.22 -3.22 -12.08
N THR A 29 -8.09 -3.87 -12.29
CA THR A 29 -7.18 -4.28 -11.24
C THR A 29 -6.87 -3.01 -10.49
N ALA A 30 -7.33 -2.94 -9.24
CA ALA A 30 -7.17 -1.76 -8.41
C ALA A 30 -5.69 -1.35 -8.44
N LYS A 31 -5.41 -0.10 -8.82
CA LYS A 31 -4.05 0.41 -8.80
C LYS A 31 -3.60 0.53 -7.34
N PRO A 32 -2.43 -0.03 -6.96
CA PRO A 32 -1.90 0.15 -5.61
C PRO A 32 -1.68 1.63 -5.29
N PHE A 33 -2.08 2.04 -4.09
CA PHE A 33 -1.68 3.32 -3.52
C PHE A 33 -0.43 3.09 -2.65
N ILE A 34 0.73 3.41 -3.20
CA ILE A 34 2.03 3.12 -2.58
C ILE A 34 2.42 4.31 -1.70
N LEU A 35 2.52 4.08 -0.38
CA LEU A 35 2.98 5.08 0.58
C LEU A 35 4.52 5.17 0.66
N GLY A 36 5.20 4.04 0.44
CA GLY A 36 6.64 3.92 0.60
C GLY A 36 7.18 2.62 0.00
N VAL A 37 8.46 2.37 0.24
CA VAL A 37 9.21 1.18 -0.18
C VAL A 37 9.47 0.30 1.04
N ILE A 38 9.50 -1.02 0.85
CA ILE A 38 9.92 -1.97 1.88
C ILE A 38 11.30 -2.49 1.48
N ASP A 39 12.23 -2.50 2.43
CA ASP A 39 13.54 -3.11 2.28
C ASP A 39 13.84 -4.05 3.47
N GLU A 40 14.85 -4.89 3.33
CA GLU A 40 15.29 -5.82 4.38
C GLU A 40 16.80 -5.75 4.57
N ILE A 41 17.22 -5.75 5.84
CA ILE A 41 18.64 -5.90 6.20
C ILE A 41 18.83 -7.15 7.05
N GLN A 42 19.93 -7.86 6.83
CA GLN A 42 20.42 -8.84 7.80
C GLN A 42 21.21 -8.09 8.86
N SER A 43 20.78 -8.15 10.13
CA SER A 43 21.51 -7.56 11.24
C SER A 43 22.50 -8.58 11.81
N ASP A 44 23.79 -8.23 11.79
CA ASP A 44 24.84 -9.04 12.41
C ASP A 44 24.77 -8.98 13.95
N GLU A 45 24.47 -7.80 14.49
CA GLU A 45 24.38 -7.57 15.94
C GLU A 45 23.20 -8.33 16.59
N LEU A 46 22.08 -8.43 15.87
CA LEU A 46 20.87 -9.09 16.35
C LEU A 46 20.70 -10.51 15.80
N ALA A 47 21.59 -10.93 14.90
CA ALA A 47 21.57 -12.22 14.21
C ALA A 47 20.22 -12.56 13.53
N GLU A 48 19.50 -11.56 13.04
CA GLU A 48 18.16 -11.71 12.45
C GLU A 48 17.91 -10.69 11.31
N LYS A 49 16.89 -10.95 10.50
CA LYS A 49 16.45 -10.00 9.46
C LYS A 49 15.60 -8.91 10.08
N ARG A 50 15.79 -7.67 9.62
CA ARG A 50 14.96 -6.51 9.96
C ARG A 50 14.31 -5.93 8.71
N VAL A 51 13.01 -5.73 8.79
CA VAL A 51 12.21 -5.07 7.76
C VAL A 51 12.29 -3.56 7.99
N LEU A 52 12.47 -2.81 6.90
CA LEU A 52 12.49 -1.36 6.88
C LEU A 52 11.34 -0.85 6.02
N ASN A 53 10.49 0.02 6.56
CA ASN A 53 9.50 0.76 5.81
C ASN A 53 10.07 2.16 5.50
N ILE A 54 10.09 2.56 4.23
CA ILE A 54 10.83 3.75 3.78
C ILE A 54 9.91 4.70 3.03
N TYR A 55 9.75 5.92 3.55
CA TYR A 55 9.10 7.02 2.85
C TYR A 55 10.16 7.89 2.18
N LEU A 56 9.98 8.16 0.89
CA LEU A 56 10.83 9.07 0.12
C LEU A 56 10.06 10.36 -0.15
N PRO A 57 10.66 11.54 0.06
CA PRO A 57 9.98 12.81 -0.13
C PRO A 57 9.67 13.04 -1.62
N ALA A 58 8.69 13.91 -1.88
CA ALA A 58 8.27 14.21 -3.25
C ALA A 58 9.43 14.79 -4.09
N GLY A 59 9.70 14.17 -5.23
CA GLY A 59 10.78 14.54 -6.14
C GLY A 59 12.15 13.94 -5.80
N TYR A 60 12.22 12.99 -4.85
CA TYR A 60 13.43 12.21 -4.61
C TYR A 60 13.91 11.52 -5.90
N ASP A 61 15.19 11.68 -6.23
CA ASP A 61 15.90 10.96 -7.28
C ASP A 61 17.23 10.44 -6.73
N GLN A 62 17.48 9.15 -6.87
CA GLN A 62 18.73 8.52 -6.41
C GLN A 62 19.95 9.00 -7.21
N ASN A 63 19.75 9.56 -8.40
CA ASN A 63 20.82 10.01 -9.29
C ASN A 63 21.13 11.51 -9.16
N ASP A 64 20.35 12.24 -8.35
CA ASP A 64 20.64 13.64 -8.08
C ASP A 64 21.72 13.80 -6.99
N SER A 65 22.16 15.03 -6.75
CA SER A 65 23.10 15.37 -5.68
C SER A 65 22.41 15.98 -4.46
N ALA A 66 21.08 15.87 -4.36
CA ALA A 66 20.32 16.42 -3.25
C ALA A 66 20.55 15.59 -1.98
N SER A 67 20.65 16.26 -0.85
CA SER A 67 20.78 15.62 0.46
C SER A 67 19.49 15.78 1.24
N TYR A 68 18.99 14.67 1.78
CA TYR A 68 17.75 14.63 2.55
C TYR A 68 18.08 14.22 3.99
N PRO A 69 17.57 14.92 5.02
CA PRO A 69 17.61 14.43 6.38
C PRO A 69 16.90 13.07 6.48
N VAL A 70 17.42 12.19 7.33
CA VAL A 70 16.85 10.86 7.56
C VAL A 70 16.28 10.80 8.97
N ILE A 71 15.00 10.47 9.08
CA ILE A 71 14.29 10.26 10.34
C ILE A 71 14.17 8.75 10.54
N TYR A 72 14.90 8.21 11.52
CA TYR A 72 14.75 6.83 11.94
C TYR A 72 13.63 6.71 12.96
N LEU A 73 12.63 5.90 12.65
CA LEU A 73 11.45 5.67 13.46
C LEU A 73 11.50 4.26 14.06
N LEU A 74 11.63 4.19 15.38
CA LEU A 74 11.40 2.98 16.17
C LEU A 74 9.89 2.67 16.22
N ASP A 75 9.50 1.41 16.45
CA ASP A 75 8.10 0.95 16.27
C ASP A 75 7.55 1.32 14.86
N GLY A 76 8.45 1.24 13.87
CA GLY A 76 8.22 1.70 12.51
C GLY A 76 7.61 0.63 11.59
N SER A 77 6.86 -0.34 12.14
CA SER A 77 6.14 -1.33 11.34
C SER A 77 4.97 -0.70 10.60
N ALA A 78 4.52 -1.32 9.50
CA ALA A 78 3.44 -0.78 8.67
C ALA A 78 2.08 -0.76 9.41
N ASP A 79 1.91 -1.63 10.39
CA ASP A 79 0.76 -1.74 11.30
C ASP A 79 0.96 -1.02 12.65
N GLU A 80 2.05 -0.26 12.80
CA GLU A 80 2.40 0.55 13.98
C GLU A 80 2.49 2.04 13.60
N ASP A 81 3.64 2.69 13.85
CA ASP A 81 3.75 4.14 13.78
C ASP A 81 4.06 4.71 12.40
N PHE A 82 4.50 3.85 11.47
CA PHE A 82 5.02 4.31 10.18
C PHE A 82 4.01 5.11 9.36
N ILE A 83 2.77 4.64 9.23
CA ILE A 83 1.78 5.26 8.33
C ILE A 83 1.49 6.70 8.74
N HIS A 84 1.26 6.95 10.04
CA HIS A 84 0.86 8.26 10.50
C HIS A 84 2.05 9.22 10.62
N ILE A 85 3.24 8.74 10.97
CA ILE A 85 4.45 9.57 10.95
C ILE A 85 4.86 9.94 9.52
N ALA A 86 4.82 9.00 8.57
CA ALA A 86 5.10 9.30 7.16
C ALA A 86 4.11 10.33 6.61
N GLY A 87 2.82 10.19 6.91
CA GLY A 87 1.79 11.18 6.54
C GLY A 87 2.03 12.56 7.15
N LEU A 88 2.46 12.62 8.42
CA LEU A 88 2.79 13.88 9.10
C LEU A 88 4.02 14.55 8.48
N VAL A 89 5.08 13.79 8.19
CA VAL A 89 6.29 14.32 7.53
C VAL A 89 5.95 14.82 6.13
N GLN A 90 5.17 14.05 5.35
CA GLN A 90 4.71 14.47 4.04
C GLN A 90 3.95 15.80 4.10
N PHE A 91 3.00 15.94 5.03
CA PHE A 91 2.22 17.17 5.18
C PHE A 91 3.13 18.37 5.50
N ASN A 92 4.09 18.19 6.41
CA ASN A 92 5.01 19.25 6.79
C ASN A 92 6.04 19.60 5.72
N ASN A 93 6.28 18.70 4.76
CA ASN A 93 7.13 18.91 3.59
C ASN A 93 6.45 19.69 2.45
N PHE A 94 5.13 19.91 2.50
CA PHE A 94 4.46 20.72 1.47
C PHE A 94 5.03 22.13 1.43
N GLU A 95 5.23 22.67 0.23
CA GLU A 95 5.88 23.98 0.03
C GLU A 95 5.17 25.12 0.75
N TRP A 96 3.84 25.04 0.92
CA TRP A 96 3.05 26.04 1.64
C TRP A 96 3.05 25.85 3.17
N ILE A 97 3.49 24.70 3.69
CA ILE A 97 3.66 24.44 5.12
C ILE A 97 5.12 24.67 5.52
N ASN A 98 6.05 24.00 4.83
CA ASN A 98 7.50 24.14 4.93
C ASN A 98 8.04 24.16 6.37
N GLN A 99 7.48 23.31 7.25
CA GLN A 99 7.90 23.19 8.64
C GLN A 99 9.05 22.20 8.82
N VAL A 100 9.12 21.20 7.94
CA VAL A 100 10.17 20.19 7.91
C VAL A 100 10.73 20.16 6.49
N PRO A 101 12.06 20.19 6.29
CA PRO A 101 12.65 20.02 4.95
C PRO A 101 12.26 18.66 4.38
N LYS A 102 12.29 18.52 3.04
CA LYS A 102 12.11 17.22 2.38
C LYS A 102 13.02 16.19 3.05
N SER A 103 12.42 15.16 3.64
CA SER A 103 13.12 14.19 4.50
C SER A 103 12.71 12.76 4.16
N ILE A 104 13.62 11.82 4.38
CA ILE A 104 13.38 10.39 4.27
C ILE A 104 12.95 9.88 5.65
N VAL A 105 11.92 9.04 5.72
CA VAL A 105 11.55 8.34 6.96
C VAL A 105 11.88 6.86 6.80
N VAL A 106 12.66 6.32 7.72
CA VAL A 106 13.00 4.89 7.79
C VAL A 106 12.37 4.32 9.06
N GLY A 107 11.24 3.66 8.92
CA GLY A 107 10.61 2.87 9.97
C GLY A 107 11.31 1.53 10.12
N ILE A 108 11.82 1.25 11.32
CA ILE A 108 12.43 -0.03 11.67
C ILE A 108 11.32 -0.89 12.27
N ALA A 109 10.95 -1.98 11.58
CA ALA A 109 9.91 -2.86 12.06
C ALA A 109 10.35 -3.62 13.32
N THR A 110 9.44 -3.70 14.27
CA THR A 110 9.68 -4.35 15.56
C THR A 110 9.54 -5.87 15.43
N VAL A 111 10.48 -6.61 16.01
CA VAL A 111 10.47 -8.09 16.04
C VAL A 111 10.22 -8.58 17.46
N ASP A 112 11.06 -8.17 18.39
CA ASP A 112 10.91 -8.41 19.83
C ASP A 112 11.15 -7.10 20.58
N ARG A 113 10.06 -6.39 20.86
CA ARG A 113 10.09 -5.04 21.43
C ARG A 113 10.66 -4.99 22.83
N GLU A 114 10.34 -5.99 23.65
CA GLU A 114 10.82 -6.05 25.03
C GLU A 114 12.32 -6.26 25.05
N ARG A 115 12.83 -7.23 24.28
CA ARG A 115 14.27 -7.45 24.12
C ARG A 115 15.00 -6.21 23.60
N ASP A 116 14.44 -5.52 22.62
CA ASP A 116 15.12 -4.44 21.92
C ASP A 116 15.11 -3.12 22.70
N PHE A 117 14.03 -2.79 23.43
CA PHE A 117 13.82 -1.47 24.03
C PHE A 117 13.92 -1.45 25.56
N THR A 118 14.19 -2.59 26.19
CA THR A 118 14.35 -2.66 27.64
C THR A 118 15.73 -3.16 28.03
N PHE A 119 16.18 -2.76 29.22
CA PHE A 119 17.42 -3.24 29.78
C PHE A 119 17.20 -4.63 30.43
N PRO A 120 18.16 -5.57 30.32
CA PRO A 120 18.05 -6.92 30.87
C PRO A 120 17.95 -7.00 32.41
#